data_AF-A0A949CJS0-F1
#
_entry.id   AF-A0A949CJS0-F1
#
_cell.length_a   1.000
_cell.length_b   1.000
_cell.length_c   1.000
_cell.angle_alpha   90.00
_cell.angle_beta   90.00
_cell.angle_gamma   90.00
#
_symmetry.space_group_name_H-M   'P 1'
#
loop_
_entity.id
_entity.type
_entity.pdbx_description
1 polymer ?
#
loop_
_entity_poly.entity_id
_entity_poly.type
_entity_poly.pdbx_seq_one_letter_code
_entity_poly.pdbx_strand_id
1 'polypeptide(L)'
;TAFLNACDGILTTDIARKIGDRSFSLRGSETHIVGMCKGAGMIGPKMATMLAILITDAPLDPAQAQRLLQSAANKSFNCISVEGHMSTNDSLVLLAALPTVDRPALPAKDEEEFAIQLNSLAIELAKKIPDDGEGATHLIEIAIDGANSDHDADAIARSIALSNLVKTAITGGDPNWGRIVSAAGYAGVPIRPDLTALKINGLPLFKKGEPLPFDASEVSHSIKSRKLTRIDLQVGLGPGKAMHWTTDLNTEYVRFNSEYTT
;
A
#
# COMPACT_ATOMS: atom_id res chain seq x y z
N THR A 1 -14.38 23.31 -7.13
CA THR A 1 -13.26 23.84 -7.96
C THR A 1 -12.88 22.80 -8.99
N ALA A 2 -12.17 23.17 -10.07
CA ALA A 2 -11.86 22.27 -11.19
C ALA A 2 -11.18 20.95 -10.77
N PHE A 3 -10.30 20.98 -9.77
CA PHE A 3 -9.65 19.78 -9.21
C PHE A 3 -10.67 18.77 -8.65
N LEU A 4 -11.65 19.24 -7.86
CA LEU A 4 -12.68 18.37 -7.30
C LEU A 4 -13.59 17.78 -8.39
N ASN A 5 -13.89 18.56 -9.44
CA ASN A 5 -14.65 18.06 -10.58
C ASN A 5 -13.87 16.99 -11.35
N ALA A 6 -12.55 17.14 -11.49
CA ALA A 6 -11.70 16.11 -12.08
C ALA A 6 -11.67 14.84 -11.21
N CYS A 7 -11.62 14.99 -9.88
CA CYS A 7 -11.72 13.86 -8.96
C CYS A 7 -13.04 13.10 -9.13
N ASP A 8 -14.17 13.80 -9.24
CA ASP A 8 -15.47 13.17 -9.49
C ASP A 8 -15.52 12.45 -10.84
N GLY A 9 -14.89 13.03 -11.86
CA GLY A 9 -14.91 12.49 -13.22
C GLY A 9 -14.11 11.20 -13.43
N ILE A 10 -13.23 10.81 -12.49
CA ILE A 10 -12.42 9.58 -12.60
C ILE A 10 -12.96 8.38 -11.80
N LEU A 11 -13.93 8.60 -10.90
CA LEU A 11 -14.46 7.54 -10.02
C LEU A 11 -15.26 6.50 -10.82
N THR A 12 -15.21 5.24 -10.38
CA THR A 12 -16.06 4.16 -10.90
C THR A 12 -16.85 3.48 -9.79
N THR A 13 -16.30 2.42 -9.19
CA THR A 13 -16.90 1.67 -8.08
C THR A 13 -16.44 2.19 -6.71
N ASP A 14 -15.60 3.23 -6.71
CA ASP A 14 -15.15 3.95 -5.54
C ASP A 14 -16.33 4.48 -4.70
N ILE A 15 -16.25 4.34 -3.37
CA ILE A 15 -17.28 4.87 -2.46
C ILE A 15 -17.00 6.34 -2.14
N ALA A 16 -15.72 6.74 -2.15
CA ALA A 16 -15.30 8.10 -1.85
C ALA A 16 -14.14 8.60 -2.70
N ARG A 17 -14.02 9.93 -2.79
CA ARG A 17 -12.86 10.61 -3.37
C ARG A 17 -11.59 10.27 -2.59
N LYS A 18 -10.53 9.91 -3.30
CA LYS A 18 -9.21 9.66 -2.71
C LYS A 18 -8.28 10.81 -3.10
N ILE A 19 -8.19 11.82 -2.24
CA ILE A 19 -7.40 13.04 -2.47
C ILE A 19 -6.43 13.27 -1.31
N GLY A 20 -5.37 14.04 -1.53
CA GLY A 20 -4.46 14.49 -0.47
C GLY A 20 -3.50 15.56 -0.99
N ASP A 21 -2.85 16.26 -0.07
CA ASP A 21 -1.91 17.33 -0.40
C ASP A 21 -0.73 17.40 0.58
N ARG A 22 0.33 18.09 0.16
CA ARG A 22 1.50 18.45 0.95
C ARG A 22 1.88 19.89 0.62
N SER A 23 2.24 20.64 1.67
CA SER A 23 2.80 21.98 1.56
C SER A 23 4.07 22.03 2.42
N PHE A 24 5.19 22.41 1.82
CA PHE A 24 6.50 22.41 2.48
C PHE A 24 7.44 23.42 1.81
N SER A 25 8.52 23.78 2.50
CA SER A 25 9.48 24.75 1.96
C SER A 25 10.59 24.07 1.18
N LEU A 26 10.79 24.48 -0.07
CA LEU A 26 11.99 24.19 -0.86
C LEU A 26 12.66 25.52 -1.22
N ARG A 27 13.96 25.63 -0.96
CA ARG A 27 14.75 26.84 -1.25
C ARG A 27 14.16 28.14 -0.66
N GLY A 28 13.44 28.05 0.46
CA GLY A 28 12.80 29.20 1.12
C GLY A 28 11.47 29.64 0.48
N SER A 29 10.98 28.92 -0.53
CA SER A 29 9.66 29.12 -1.13
C SER A 29 8.72 28.00 -0.73
N GLU A 30 7.43 28.32 -0.55
CA GLU A 30 6.39 27.30 -0.38
C GLU A 30 6.25 26.50 -1.69
N THR A 31 6.16 25.18 -1.57
CA THR A 31 5.97 24.22 -2.66
C THR A 31 4.81 23.31 -2.29
N HIS A 32 3.97 23.02 -3.27
CA HIS A 32 2.77 22.22 -3.10
C HIS A 32 2.82 20.94 -3.93
N ILE A 33 2.26 19.87 -3.37
CA ILE A 33 1.92 18.65 -4.10
C ILE A 33 0.46 18.37 -3.77
N VAL A 34 -0.38 18.17 -4.78
CA VAL A 34 -1.74 17.67 -4.62
C VAL A 34 -1.88 16.40 -5.44
N GLY A 35 -2.63 15.43 -4.93
CA GLY A 35 -2.84 14.17 -5.60
C GLY A 35 -4.28 13.69 -5.50
N MET A 36 -4.70 12.96 -6.52
CA MET A 36 -5.95 12.23 -6.57
C MET A 36 -5.71 10.82 -7.12
N CYS A 37 -6.47 9.85 -6.65
CA CYS A 37 -6.52 8.54 -7.27
C CYS A 37 -7.95 7.96 -7.30
N LYS A 38 -8.11 6.91 -8.11
CA LYS A 38 -9.32 6.08 -8.17
C LYS A 38 -8.91 4.60 -8.26
N GLY A 39 -9.83 3.73 -7.86
CA GLY A 39 -9.67 2.29 -7.79
C GLY A 39 -10.27 1.73 -6.51
N ALA A 40 -11.02 0.65 -6.65
CA ALA A 40 -11.67 -0.08 -5.55
C ALA A 40 -11.75 -1.60 -5.83
N GLY A 41 -11.80 -1.99 -7.10
CA GLY A 41 -11.65 -3.36 -7.59
C GLY A 41 -10.68 -3.42 -8.77
N MET A 42 -10.37 -4.65 -9.20
CA MET A 42 -9.33 -5.01 -10.15
C MET A 42 -7.96 -4.46 -9.76
N ILE A 43 -7.61 -4.59 -8.48
CA ILE A 43 -6.34 -4.09 -7.93
C ILE A 43 -5.43 -5.26 -7.52
N GLY A 44 -4.23 -5.29 -8.09
CA GLY A 44 -3.13 -6.19 -7.81
C GLY A 44 -1.76 -5.51 -7.98
N PRO A 45 -0.68 -6.19 -7.60
CA PRO A 45 0.67 -5.66 -7.71
C PRO A 45 1.09 -5.48 -9.18
N LYS A 46 2.01 -4.53 -9.42
CA LYS A 46 2.56 -4.13 -10.74
C LYS A 46 1.63 -3.29 -11.63
N MET A 47 1.00 -2.28 -11.01
CA MET A 47 -0.03 -1.43 -11.61
C MET A 47 -1.28 -2.25 -11.98
N ALA A 48 -2.40 -1.96 -11.32
CA ALA A 48 -3.73 -2.58 -11.49
C ALA A 48 -4.82 -1.50 -11.36
N THR A 49 -6.11 -1.71 -11.73
CA THR A 49 -7.09 -0.69 -12.24
C THR A 49 -7.07 0.61 -11.45
N MET A 50 -6.09 1.45 -11.73
CA MET A 50 -5.84 2.63 -10.94
C MET A 50 -5.43 3.77 -11.84
N LEU A 51 -6.11 4.89 -11.64
CA LEU A 51 -5.66 6.17 -12.15
C LEU A 51 -5.20 6.96 -10.95
N ALA A 52 -3.96 7.43 -10.99
CA ALA A 52 -3.41 8.31 -9.98
C ALA A 52 -2.74 9.50 -10.68
N ILE A 53 -3.09 10.70 -10.23
CA ILE A 53 -2.57 11.96 -10.78
C ILE A 53 -1.99 12.74 -9.61
N LEU A 54 -0.70 13.05 -9.71
CA LEU A 54 0.03 13.90 -8.79
C LEU A 54 0.37 15.20 -9.53
N ILE A 55 0.16 16.34 -8.88
CA ILE A 55 0.36 17.67 -9.46
C ILE A 55 1.21 18.47 -8.48
N THR A 56 2.27 19.10 -8.96
CA THR A 56 3.13 19.94 -8.16
C THR A 56 3.53 21.21 -8.89
N ASP A 57 3.77 22.27 -8.14
CA ASP A 57 4.40 23.47 -8.65
C ASP A 57 5.92 23.42 -8.59
N ALA A 58 6.54 22.32 -8.13
CA ALA A 58 7.99 22.16 -8.09
C ALA A 58 8.61 22.16 -9.50
N PRO A 59 9.76 22.83 -9.70
CA PRO A 59 10.47 22.87 -10.98
C PRO A 59 11.24 21.56 -11.18
N LEU A 60 10.66 20.61 -11.91
CA LEU A 60 11.28 19.31 -12.17
C LEU A 60 11.64 19.19 -13.65
N ASP A 61 12.89 18.85 -13.94
CA ASP A 61 13.21 18.41 -15.30
C ASP A 61 12.60 17.01 -15.56
N PRO A 62 12.44 16.60 -16.83
CA PRO A 62 11.80 15.32 -17.16
C PRO A 62 12.49 14.09 -16.53
N ALA A 63 13.81 14.11 -16.37
CA ALA A 63 14.55 12.99 -15.80
C ALA A 63 14.34 12.91 -14.28
N GLN A 64 14.33 14.05 -13.59
CA GLN A 64 13.96 14.14 -12.18
C GLN A 64 12.53 13.66 -11.94
N ALA A 65 11.58 14.19 -12.70
CA ALA A 65 10.17 13.83 -12.58
C ALA A 65 9.98 12.31 -12.75
N GLN A 66 10.59 11.69 -13.76
CA GLN A 66 10.46 10.25 -13.99
C GLN A 66 11.07 9.41 -12.87
N ARG A 67 12.26 9.77 -12.35
CA ARG A 67 12.89 9.04 -11.24
C ARG A 67 12.06 9.13 -9.95
N LEU A 68 11.59 10.33 -9.63
CA LEU A 68 10.75 10.59 -8.46
C LEU A 68 9.42 9.83 -8.55
N LEU A 69 8.78 9.84 -9.73
CA LEU A 69 7.54 9.11 -9.98
C LEU A 69 7.73 7.60 -9.84
N GLN A 70 8.83 7.04 -10.36
CA GLN A 70 9.14 5.62 -10.23
C GLN A 70 9.35 5.21 -8.77
N SER A 71 10.06 6.03 -7.98
CA SER A 71 10.21 5.81 -6.53
C SER A 71 8.86 5.82 -5.83
N ALA A 72 8.02 6.82 -6.12
CA ALA A 72 6.70 6.94 -5.52
C ALA A 72 5.84 5.71 -5.84
N ALA A 73 5.77 5.31 -7.12
CA ALA A 73 5.05 4.11 -7.56
C ALA A 73 5.50 2.85 -6.79
N ASN A 74 6.82 2.63 -6.71
CA ASN A 74 7.40 1.43 -6.10
C ASN A 74 7.24 1.36 -4.58
N LYS A 75 7.04 2.49 -3.91
CA LYS A 75 6.83 2.54 -2.45
C LYS A 75 5.36 2.59 -2.06
N SER A 76 4.46 2.83 -3.01
CA SER A 76 3.04 3.02 -2.74
C SER A 76 2.13 2.14 -3.60
N PHE A 77 1.85 2.56 -4.83
CA PHE A 77 0.84 1.96 -5.70
C PHE A 77 1.20 0.56 -6.18
N ASN A 78 2.49 0.22 -6.26
CA ASN A 78 2.96 -1.14 -6.53
C ASN A 78 2.98 -2.04 -5.28
N CYS A 79 2.66 -1.48 -4.12
CA CYS A 79 2.62 -2.15 -2.82
C CYS A 79 1.18 -2.36 -2.32
N ILE A 80 0.17 -2.28 -3.20
CA ILE A 80 -1.22 -2.52 -2.82
C ILE A 80 -1.86 -3.65 -3.63
N SER A 81 -2.86 -4.29 -3.04
CA SER A 81 -3.75 -5.24 -3.72
C SER A 81 -5.15 -5.21 -3.11
N VAL A 82 -6.19 -5.42 -3.91
CA VAL A 82 -7.54 -5.73 -3.42
C VAL A 82 -7.75 -7.24 -3.57
N GLU A 83 -8.00 -7.72 -4.78
CA GLU A 83 -8.18 -9.15 -5.09
C GLU A 83 -6.99 -9.77 -5.84
N GLY A 84 -6.01 -8.95 -6.23
CA GLY A 84 -4.83 -9.41 -6.98
C GLY A 84 -5.02 -9.52 -8.49
N HIS A 85 -6.16 -9.05 -9.00
CA HIS A 85 -6.43 -9.02 -10.43
C HIS A 85 -5.80 -7.77 -11.05
N MET A 86 -4.86 -7.96 -11.96
CA MET A 86 -4.15 -6.86 -12.64
C MET A 86 -5.01 -6.30 -13.78
N SER A 87 -5.01 -4.99 -13.95
CA SER A 87 -5.79 -4.34 -15.00
C SER A 87 -4.99 -4.09 -16.28
N THR A 88 -5.71 -3.60 -17.28
CA THR A 88 -5.20 -3.25 -18.61
C THR A 88 -4.92 -1.75 -18.77
N ASN A 89 -5.27 -0.90 -17.79
CA ASN A 89 -5.37 0.56 -17.99
C ASN A 89 -4.63 1.43 -16.97
N ASP A 90 -3.68 0.86 -16.25
CA ASP A 90 -3.13 1.51 -15.06
C ASP A 90 -2.20 2.64 -15.40
N SER A 91 -2.43 3.77 -14.75
CA SER A 91 -1.74 5.01 -15.07
C SER A 91 -1.47 5.81 -13.81
N LEU A 92 -0.19 6.09 -13.57
CA LEU A 92 0.27 7.07 -12.62
C LEU A 92 0.96 8.20 -13.37
N VAL A 93 0.46 9.43 -13.19
CA VAL A 93 0.97 10.61 -13.88
C VAL A 93 1.43 11.66 -12.87
N LEU A 94 2.60 12.24 -13.10
CA LEU A 94 3.08 13.42 -12.39
C LEU A 94 3.10 14.63 -13.33
N LEU A 95 2.35 15.67 -12.98
CA LEU A 95 2.36 16.97 -13.63
C LEU A 95 3.18 17.93 -12.76
N ALA A 96 4.26 18.47 -13.31
CA ALA A 96 5.18 19.36 -12.59
C ALA A 96 5.41 20.66 -13.37
N ALA A 97 5.81 21.71 -12.66
CA ALA A 97 6.22 22.95 -13.31
C ALA A 97 7.54 22.75 -14.07
N LEU A 98 7.66 23.39 -15.23
CA LEU A 98 8.90 23.37 -16.00
C LEU A 98 9.96 24.27 -15.33
N PRO A 99 11.22 23.82 -15.24
CA PRO A 99 12.32 24.66 -14.80
C PRO A 99 12.52 25.88 -15.71
N THR A 100 12.85 27.02 -15.10
CA THR A 100 13.23 28.26 -15.80
C THR A 100 14.60 28.76 -15.31
N VAL A 101 15.13 29.81 -15.94
CA VAL A 101 16.39 30.43 -15.50
C VAL A 101 16.30 30.90 -14.04
N ASP A 102 15.18 31.52 -13.65
CA ASP A 102 14.97 32.05 -12.30
C ASP A 102 14.54 30.95 -11.30
N ARG A 103 13.98 29.85 -11.80
CA ARG A 103 13.54 28.70 -11.00
C ARG A 103 14.09 27.40 -11.60
N PRO A 104 15.40 27.14 -11.47
CA PRO A 104 16.02 25.96 -12.08
C PRO A 104 15.55 24.69 -11.37
N ALA A 105 15.85 23.56 -12.00
CA ALA A 105 15.53 22.23 -11.50
C ALA A 105 16.08 22.02 -10.07
N LEU A 106 15.44 21.14 -9.29
CA LEU A 106 15.81 20.96 -7.89
C LEU A 106 17.24 20.45 -7.76
N PRO A 107 18.11 21.05 -6.92
CA PRO A 107 19.39 20.44 -6.58
C PRO A 107 19.16 19.19 -5.70
N ALA A 108 20.16 18.32 -5.60
CA ALA A 108 20.04 17.01 -4.95
C ALA A 108 19.39 17.03 -3.55
N LYS A 109 19.74 18.01 -2.70
CA LYS A 109 19.17 18.15 -1.35
C LYS A 109 17.67 18.46 -1.38
N ASP A 110 17.23 19.35 -2.27
CA ASP A 110 15.81 19.70 -2.40
C ASP A 110 15.03 18.59 -3.12
N GLU A 111 15.68 17.86 -4.05
CA GLU A 111 15.11 16.66 -4.69
C GLU A 111 14.84 15.55 -3.65
N GLU A 112 15.73 15.38 -2.66
CA GLU A 112 15.55 14.42 -1.56
C GLU A 112 14.35 14.79 -0.67
N GLU A 113 14.25 16.04 -0.22
CA GLU A 113 13.10 16.51 0.56
C GLU A 113 11.80 16.39 -0.24
N PHE A 114 11.82 16.79 -1.52
CA PHE A 114 10.67 16.60 -2.41
C PHE A 114 10.27 15.13 -2.53
N ALA A 115 11.24 14.22 -2.67
CA ALA A 115 11.00 12.79 -2.75
C ALA A 115 10.33 12.25 -1.47
N ILE A 116 10.73 12.74 -0.29
CA ILE A 116 10.10 12.35 0.99
C ILE A 116 8.62 12.73 0.99
N GLN A 117 8.30 13.96 0.62
CA GLN A 117 6.92 14.47 0.61
C GLN A 117 6.07 13.78 -0.47
N LEU A 118 6.62 13.59 -1.68
CA LEU A 118 5.96 12.89 -2.77
C LEU A 118 5.67 11.43 -2.40
N ASN A 119 6.66 10.70 -1.86
CA ASN A 119 6.49 9.31 -1.43
C ASN A 119 5.45 9.21 -0.31
N SER A 120 5.46 10.13 0.66
CA SER A 120 4.48 10.16 1.75
C SER A 120 3.06 10.33 1.22
N LEU A 121 2.83 11.30 0.33
CA LEU A 121 1.51 11.51 -0.28
C LEU A 121 1.08 10.33 -1.13
N ALA A 122 1.99 9.76 -1.92
CA ALA A 122 1.70 8.61 -2.77
C ALA A 122 1.31 7.38 -1.91
N ILE A 123 1.98 7.14 -0.78
CA ILE A 123 1.63 6.07 0.17
C ILE A 123 0.25 6.32 0.78
N GLU A 124 -0.03 7.56 1.20
CA GLU A 124 -1.34 7.91 1.75
C GLU A 124 -2.47 7.61 0.74
N LEU A 125 -2.31 8.06 -0.51
CA LEU A 125 -3.27 7.82 -1.58
C LEU A 125 -3.39 6.32 -1.93
N ALA A 126 -2.28 5.60 -2.00
CA ALA A 126 -2.30 4.18 -2.27
C ALA A 126 -3.07 3.41 -1.20
N LYS A 127 -2.91 3.74 0.09
CA LYS A 127 -3.64 3.11 1.20
C LYS A 127 -5.16 3.34 1.13
N LYS A 128 -5.60 4.48 0.57
CA LYS A 128 -7.04 4.76 0.39
C LYS A 128 -7.71 3.82 -0.61
N ILE A 129 -6.96 3.16 -1.50
CA ILE A 129 -7.52 2.22 -2.48
C ILE A 129 -8.01 0.93 -1.82
N PRO A 130 -7.18 0.12 -1.12
CA PRO A 130 -7.67 -1.06 -0.42
C PRO A 130 -8.58 -0.70 0.77
N ASP A 131 -8.40 0.46 1.41
CA ASP A 131 -9.34 0.90 2.45
C ASP A 131 -10.76 1.15 1.90
N ASP A 132 -10.85 1.56 0.63
CA ASP A 132 -12.09 1.75 -0.12
C ASP A 132 -12.39 0.57 -1.08
N GLY A 133 -11.77 -0.58 -0.84
CA GLY A 133 -11.92 -1.75 -1.70
C GLY A 133 -13.37 -2.21 -1.75
N GLU A 134 -13.76 -2.88 -2.83
CA GLU A 134 -15.14 -3.36 -3.00
C GLU A 134 -15.56 -4.31 -1.87
N GLY A 135 -16.51 -3.87 -1.05
CA GLY A 135 -16.94 -4.59 0.15
C GLY A 135 -15.97 -4.55 1.32
N ALA A 136 -14.83 -3.84 1.25
CA ALA A 136 -13.79 -3.80 2.27
C ALA A 136 -14.31 -3.37 3.65
N THR A 137 -13.92 -4.12 4.68
CA THR A 137 -14.19 -3.78 6.09
C THR A 137 -12.92 -3.59 6.91
N HIS A 138 -11.78 -4.07 6.41
CA HIS A 138 -10.48 -3.86 7.02
C HIS A 138 -9.45 -3.40 5.99
N LEU A 139 -8.59 -2.47 6.41
CA LEU A 139 -7.31 -2.22 5.75
C LEU A 139 -6.26 -3.08 6.45
N ILE A 140 -5.54 -3.91 5.70
CA ILE A 140 -4.50 -4.80 6.20
C ILE A 140 -3.14 -4.23 5.80
N GLU A 141 -2.30 -3.93 6.79
CA GLU A 141 -0.92 -3.46 6.58
C GLU A 141 0.06 -4.58 6.93
N ILE A 142 0.88 -5.00 5.97
CA ILE A 142 1.80 -6.15 6.09
C ILE A 142 3.23 -5.63 6.04
N ALA A 143 3.93 -5.71 7.16
CA ALA A 143 5.33 -5.34 7.29
C ALA A 143 6.20 -6.60 7.40
N ILE A 144 7.15 -6.74 6.48
CA ILE A 144 8.13 -7.84 6.47
C ILE A 144 9.51 -7.28 6.85
N ASP A 145 10.20 -7.97 7.74
CA ASP A 145 11.58 -7.67 8.14
C ASP A 145 12.43 -8.94 8.21
N GLY A 146 13.75 -8.80 8.04
CA GLY A 146 14.71 -9.89 8.19
C GLY A 146 14.91 -10.76 6.96
N ALA A 147 14.35 -10.39 5.81
CA ALA A 147 14.55 -11.14 4.56
C ALA A 147 15.97 -10.92 4.02
N ASN A 148 16.44 -11.78 3.10
CA ASN A 148 17.78 -11.63 2.52
C ASN A 148 17.90 -10.38 1.64
N SER A 149 16.79 -9.93 1.05
CA SER A 149 16.70 -8.74 0.20
C SER A 149 15.29 -8.14 0.25
N ASP A 150 15.15 -6.89 -0.18
CA ASP A 150 13.82 -6.25 -0.30
C ASP A 150 12.94 -7.00 -1.31
N HIS A 151 13.53 -7.58 -2.35
CA HIS A 151 12.81 -8.44 -3.30
C HIS A 151 12.17 -9.66 -2.63
N ASP A 152 12.91 -10.32 -1.73
CA ASP A 152 12.39 -11.48 -1.00
C ASP A 152 11.31 -11.05 0.01
N ALA A 153 11.54 -9.94 0.73
CA ALA A 153 10.54 -9.38 1.63
C ALA A 153 9.24 -9.03 0.89
N ASP A 154 9.36 -8.46 -0.30
CA ASP A 154 8.27 -8.05 -1.18
C ASP A 154 7.51 -9.27 -1.75
N ALA A 155 8.20 -10.36 -2.08
CA ALA A 155 7.57 -11.63 -2.43
C ALA A 155 6.73 -12.20 -1.28
N ILE A 156 7.25 -12.17 -0.05
CA ILE A 156 6.55 -12.63 1.16
C ILE A 156 5.33 -11.75 1.44
N ALA A 157 5.50 -10.43 1.41
CA ALA A 157 4.44 -9.47 1.67
C ALA A 157 3.27 -9.66 0.68
N ARG A 158 3.58 -9.79 -0.63
CA ARG A 158 2.58 -10.10 -1.66
C ARG A 158 1.87 -11.42 -1.43
N SER A 159 2.61 -12.47 -1.08
CA SER A 159 2.04 -13.80 -0.83
C SER A 159 0.97 -13.77 0.27
N ILE A 160 1.24 -13.02 1.34
CA ILE A 160 0.28 -12.79 2.44
C ILE A 160 -0.89 -11.93 1.96
N ALA A 161 -0.60 -10.83 1.24
CA ALA A 161 -1.61 -9.89 0.76
C ALA A 161 -2.62 -10.52 -0.21
N LEU A 162 -2.20 -11.52 -0.99
CA LEU A 162 -3.02 -12.24 -1.96
C LEU A 162 -3.68 -13.51 -1.40
N SER A 163 -3.40 -13.87 -0.14
CA SER A 163 -3.93 -15.09 0.45
C SER A 163 -5.39 -14.94 0.86
N ASN A 164 -6.31 -15.59 0.14
CA ASN A 164 -7.73 -15.63 0.49
C ASN A 164 -7.97 -16.14 1.92
N LEU A 165 -7.15 -17.08 2.40
CA LEU A 165 -7.25 -17.58 3.77
C LEU A 165 -6.87 -16.51 4.80
N VAL A 166 -5.82 -15.73 4.55
CA VAL A 166 -5.47 -14.60 5.44
C VAL A 166 -6.58 -13.56 5.41
N LYS A 167 -7.01 -13.14 4.22
CA LYS A 167 -8.04 -12.12 4.03
C LYS A 167 -9.36 -12.48 4.73
N THR A 168 -9.83 -13.72 4.58
CA THR A 168 -11.05 -14.22 5.25
C THR A 168 -10.87 -14.37 6.77
N ALA A 169 -9.67 -14.70 7.25
CA ALA A 169 -9.40 -14.74 8.69
C ALA A 169 -9.53 -13.34 9.30
N ILE A 170 -9.01 -12.31 8.63
CA ILE A 170 -9.15 -10.92 9.08
C ILE A 170 -10.62 -10.48 9.07
N THR A 171 -11.41 -10.80 8.03
CA THR A 171 -12.87 -10.55 8.01
C THR A 171 -13.57 -11.12 9.25
N GLY A 172 -13.21 -12.34 9.67
CA GLY A 172 -13.78 -12.98 10.87
C GLY A 172 -13.23 -12.44 12.21
N GLY A 173 -12.20 -11.60 12.16
CA GLY A 173 -11.35 -11.27 13.29
C GLY A 173 -10.73 -12.51 13.95
N ASP A 174 -10.38 -13.51 13.16
CA ASP A 174 -9.69 -14.72 13.59
C ASP A 174 -8.16 -14.47 13.62
N PRO A 175 -7.49 -14.52 14.79
CA PRO A 175 -6.05 -14.34 14.92
C PRO A 175 -5.25 -15.56 14.41
N ASN A 176 -5.48 -15.94 13.16
CA ASN A 176 -4.98 -17.17 12.56
C ASN A 176 -3.53 -17.02 12.07
N TRP A 177 -2.59 -17.07 13.01
CA TRP A 177 -1.16 -17.03 12.70
C TRP A 177 -0.73 -18.11 11.71
N GLY A 178 -1.38 -19.28 11.73
CA GLY A 178 -1.03 -20.40 10.86
C GLY A 178 -1.25 -20.08 9.39
N ARG A 179 -2.33 -19.39 9.04
CA ARG A 179 -2.58 -18.92 7.67
C ARG A 179 -1.56 -17.90 7.21
N ILE A 180 -1.15 -16.98 8.08
CA ILE A 180 -0.15 -15.93 7.77
C ILE A 180 1.25 -16.54 7.56
N VAL A 181 1.70 -17.38 8.50
CA VAL A 181 3.01 -18.04 8.41
C VAL A 181 3.06 -19.03 7.25
N SER A 182 1.97 -19.75 6.98
CA SER A 182 1.85 -20.61 5.79
C SER A 182 1.98 -19.79 4.49
N ALA A 183 1.30 -18.65 4.40
CA ALA A 183 1.40 -17.73 3.26
C ALA A 183 2.81 -17.20 3.04
N ALA A 184 3.53 -16.85 4.11
CA ALA A 184 4.93 -16.54 4.02
C ALA A 184 5.75 -17.75 3.53
N GLY A 185 5.51 -18.94 4.07
CA GLY A 185 6.25 -20.16 3.76
C GLY A 185 6.15 -20.60 2.30
N TYR A 186 5.03 -20.38 1.62
CA TYR A 186 4.88 -20.71 0.20
C TYR A 186 5.26 -19.58 -0.76
N ALA A 187 5.82 -18.46 -0.27
CA ALA A 187 6.18 -17.29 -1.10
C ALA A 187 7.31 -17.56 -2.12
N GLY A 188 7.94 -18.74 -2.09
CA GLY A 188 8.97 -19.14 -3.05
C GLY A 188 10.34 -18.52 -2.81
N VAL A 189 10.56 -17.89 -1.65
CA VAL A 189 11.83 -17.27 -1.24
C VAL A 189 12.30 -17.79 0.12
N PRO A 190 13.61 -17.72 0.44
CA PRO A 190 14.12 -18.24 1.69
C PRO A 190 13.56 -17.52 2.93
N ILE A 191 13.13 -18.30 3.91
CA ILE A 191 12.73 -17.88 5.25
C ILE A 191 13.54 -18.68 6.27
N ARG A 192 13.79 -18.13 7.44
CA ARG A 192 14.42 -18.81 8.58
C ARG A 192 13.37 -19.16 9.63
N PRO A 193 12.77 -20.37 9.60
CA PRO A 193 11.66 -20.73 10.49
C PRO A 193 12.00 -20.53 11.97
N ASP A 194 13.24 -20.87 12.36
CA ASP A 194 13.80 -20.71 13.71
C ASP A 194 13.88 -19.26 14.20
N LEU A 195 13.79 -18.30 13.28
CA LEU A 195 13.86 -16.86 13.55
C LEU A 195 12.55 -16.14 13.24
N THR A 196 11.54 -16.86 12.75
CA THR A 196 10.26 -16.27 12.38
C THR A 196 9.49 -15.79 13.61
N ALA A 197 8.97 -14.57 13.55
CA ALA A 197 8.12 -14.00 14.59
C ALA A 197 6.98 -13.19 13.97
N LEU A 198 5.77 -13.36 14.50
CA LEU A 198 4.56 -12.68 14.02
C LEU A 198 3.90 -11.91 15.15
N LYS A 199 3.51 -10.67 14.83
CA LYS A 199 2.58 -9.88 15.64
C LYS A 199 1.38 -9.45 14.82
N ILE A 200 0.22 -9.39 15.46
CA ILE A 200 -0.98 -8.74 14.91
C ILE A 200 -1.31 -7.57 15.84
N ASN A 201 -1.41 -6.35 15.29
CA ASN A 201 -1.66 -5.13 16.04
C ASN A 201 -0.71 -4.94 17.24
N GLY A 202 0.54 -5.39 17.10
CA GLY A 202 1.56 -5.37 18.15
C GLY A 202 1.50 -6.54 19.15
N LEU A 203 0.43 -7.33 19.17
CA LEU A 203 0.27 -8.51 20.02
C LEU A 203 1.05 -9.70 19.42
N PRO A 204 1.94 -10.36 20.17
CA PRO A 204 2.76 -11.46 19.65
C PRO A 204 1.99 -12.78 19.63
N LEU A 205 1.98 -13.47 18.47
CA LEU A 205 1.28 -14.75 18.29
C LEU A 205 2.24 -15.91 18.00
N PHE A 206 3.40 -15.61 17.42
CA PHE A 206 4.38 -16.61 16.97
C PHE A 206 5.78 -16.06 17.17
N LYS A 207 6.72 -16.89 17.63
CA LYS A 207 8.12 -16.47 17.83
C LYS A 207 9.05 -17.67 17.81
N LYS A 208 10.22 -17.50 17.17
CA LYS A 208 11.25 -18.54 17.05
C LYS A 208 10.74 -19.84 16.41
N GLY A 209 9.84 -19.73 15.43
CA GLY A 209 9.31 -20.90 14.73
C GLY A 209 8.17 -21.62 15.43
N GLU A 210 7.69 -21.11 16.57
CA GLU A 210 6.66 -21.76 17.37
C GLU A 210 5.52 -20.79 17.73
N PRO A 211 4.27 -21.27 17.85
CA PRO A 211 3.18 -20.47 18.37
C PRO A 211 3.41 -20.13 19.84
N LEU A 212 3.04 -18.91 20.23
CA LEU A 212 3.05 -18.48 21.63
C LEU A 212 1.69 -18.74 22.28
N PRO A 213 1.62 -18.92 23.61
CA PRO A 213 0.37 -18.72 24.31
C PRO A 213 -0.03 -17.24 24.22
N PHE A 214 -1.21 -16.96 23.68
CA PHE A 214 -1.79 -15.62 23.59
C PHE A 214 -3.30 -15.67 23.89
N ASP A 215 -3.88 -14.54 24.31
CA ASP A 215 -5.32 -14.42 24.47
C ASP A 215 -5.97 -14.17 23.10
N ALA A 216 -6.59 -15.21 22.54
CA ALA A 216 -7.23 -15.11 21.22
C ALA A 216 -8.41 -14.13 21.20
N SER A 217 -9.09 -13.91 22.34
CA SER A 217 -10.19 -12.97 22.43
C SER A 217 -9.69 -11.52 22.38
N GLU A 218 -8.55 -11.24 23.02
CA GLU A 218 -7.88 -9.94 22.96
C GLU A 218 -7.44 -9.61 21.53
N VAL A 219 -6.76 -10.54 20.86
CA VAL A 219 -6.31 -10.30 19.47
C VAL A 219 -7.51 -10.15 18.53
N SER A 220 -8.55 -10.99 18.68
CA SER A 220 -9.78 -10.88 17.90
C SER A 220 -10.46 -9.52 18.08
N HIS A 221 -10.53 -9.04 19.32
CA HIS A 221 -11.05 -7.71 19.62
C HIS A 221 -10.20 -6.60 18.98
N SER A 222 -8.87 -6.75 18.99
CA SER A 222 -7.97 -5.78 18.34
C SER A 222 -8.20 -5.67 16.84
N ILE A 223 -8.51 -6.80 16.16
CA ILE A 223 -8.84 -6.83 14.73
C ILE A 223 -10.21 -6.17 14.51
N LYS A 224 -11.24 -6.56 15.26
CA LYS A 224 -12.63 -6.10 15.06
C LYS A 224 -12.88 -4.65 15.45
N SER A 225 -12.13 -4.12 16.41
CA SER A 225 -12.34 -2.77 16.95
C SER A 225 -11.80 -1.66 16.07
N ARG A 226 -11.03 -1.98 15.02
CA ARG A 226 -10.39 -1.00 14.14
C ARG A 226 -10.44 -1.47 12.69
N LYS A 227 -10.58 -0.52 11.77
CA LYS A 227 -10.48 -0.80 10.33
C LYS A 227 -9.07 -1.28 9.96
N LEU A 228 -8.03 -0.62 10.49
CA LEU A 228 -6.64 -1.01 10.24
C LEU A 228 -6.22 -2.22 11.08
N THR A 229 -5.82 -3.30 10.42
CA THR A 229 -5.13 -4.46 11.01
C THR A 229 -3.69 -4.49 10.54
N ARG A 230 -2.74 -4.45 11.47
CA ARG A 230 -1.31 -4.51 11.17
C ARG A 230 -0.75 -5.92 11.43
N ILE A 231 -0.04 -6.45 10.45
CA ILE A 231 0.69 -7.72 10.49
C ILE A 231 2.19 -7.39 10.42
N ASP A 232 2.93 -7.70 11.48
CA ASP A 232 4.38 -7.58 11.51
C ASP A 232 5.01 -8.98 11.49
N LEU A 233 5.73 -9.33 10.43
CA LEU A 233 6.38 -10.63 10.27
C LEU A 233 7.90 -10.47 10.11
N GLN A 234 8.64 -10.92 11.11
CA GLN A 234 10.08 -11.17 11.01
C GLN A 234 10.30 -12.54 10.37
N VAL A 235 11.16 -12.63 9.35
CA VAL A 235 11.44 -13.89 8.63
C VAL A 235 12.90 -14.34 8.69
N GLY A 236 13.77 -13.58 9.38
CA GLY A 236 15.21 -13.84 9.48
C GLY A 236 15.95 -12.68 10.14
N LEU A 237 17.22 -12.47 9.77
CA LEU A 237 18.06 -11.35 10.26
C LEU A 237 18.73 -10.59 9.11
N GLY A 238 18.28 -10.81 7.88
CA GLY A 238 18.80 -10.10 6.72
C GLY A 238 18.31 -8.64 6.67
N PRO A 239 18.86 -7.83 5.75
CA PRO A 239 18.53 -6.42 5.66
C PRO A 239 17.19 -6.13 4.96
N GLY A 240 16.61 -7.13 4.30
CA GLY A 240 15.47 -6.99 3.41
C GLY A 240 14.17 -6.67 4.13
N LYS A 241 13.46 -5.66 3.63
CA LYS A 241 12.19 -5.17 4.19
C LYS A 241 11.18 -4.90 3.08
N ALA A 242 9.91 -5.03 3.42
CA ALA A 242 8.81 -4.65 2.55
C ALA A 242 7.58 -4.22 3.35
N MET A 243 6.78 -3.36 2.72
CA MET A 243 5.48 -2.95 3.23
C MET A 243 4.45 -3.15 2.12
N HIS A 244 3.34 -3.82 2.41
CA HIS A 244 2.20 -3.95 1.51
C HIS A 244 0.90 -3.59 2.22
N TRP A 245 -0.09 -3.14 1.44
CA TRP A 245 -1.43 -2.89 1.93
C TRP A 245 -2.47 -3.65 1.12
N THR A 246 -3.39 -4.31 1.80
CA THR A 246 -4.52 -4.98 1.17
C THR A 246 -5.79 -4.81 1.97
N THR A 247 -6.87 -5.45 1.56
CA THR A 247 -8.13 -5.51 2.30
C THR A 247 -8.45 -6.94 2.71
N ASP A 248 -9.49 -7.13 3.51
CA ASP A 248 -10.07 -8.44 3.79
C ASP A 248 -10.85 -9.03 2.60
N LEU A 249 -11.44 -10.21 2.75
CA LEU A 249 -12.28 -10.87 1.72
C LEU A 249 -13.55 -11.37 2.37
N ASN A 250 -14.68 -10.76 2.01
CA ASN A 250 -15.98 -11.02 2.61
C ASN A 250 -17.05 -11.31 1.55
N THR A 251 -18.25 -11.63 2.03
CA THR A 251 -19.39 -11.98 1.17
C THR A 251 -19.91 -10.79 0.36
N GLU A 252 -19.70 -9.56 0.83
CA GLU A 252 -20.13 -8.35 0.12
C GLU A 252 -19.33 -8.16 -1.17
N TYR A 253 -18.01 -8.41 -1.14
CA TYR A 253 -17.18 -8.44 -2.35
C TYR A 253 -17.74 -9.41 -3.39
N VAL A 254 -18.08 -10.63 -2.97
CA VAL A 254 -18.63 -11.67 -3.86
C VAL A 254 -19.97 -11.24 -4.42
N ARG A 255 -20.88 -10.74 -3.57
CA ARG A 255 -22.20 -10.28 -3.99
C ARG A 255 -22.07 -9.17 -5.03
N PHE A 256 -21.32 -8.11 -4.72
CA PHE A 256 -21.12 -6.96 -5.59
C PHE A 256 -20.60 -7.36 -6.97
N ASN A 257 -19.52 -8.15 -7.03
CA ASN A 257 -18.89 -8.56 -8.28
C ASN A 257 -19.63 -9.68 -9.03
N SER A 258 -20.58 -10.37 -8.39
CA SER A 258 -21.43 -11.37 -9.05
C SER A 258 -22.69 -10.76 -9.67
N GLU A 259 -23.18 -9.65 -9.12
CA GLU A 259 -24.41 -8.99 -9.53
C GLU A 259 -24.17 -7.80 -10.48
N TYR A 260 -22.98 -7.19 -10.43
CA TYR A 260 -22.56 -6.10 -11.30
C TYR A 260 -21.63 -6.62 -12.41
N THR A 261 -21.88 -6.22 -13.67
CA THR A 261 -21.03 -6.59 -14.83
C THR A 261 -20.26 -5.38 -15.32
N THR A 262 -18.94 -5.53 -15.45
CA THR A 262 -17.99 -4.51 -15.95
C THR A 262 -17.72 -4.65 -17.44
#